data_AF-A0A7S1ILK6-F1
#
_entry.id   AF-A0A7S1ILK6-F1
#
_cell.length_a   1.000
_cell.length_b   1.000
_cell.length_c   1.000
_cell.angle_alpha   90.00
_cell.angle_beta   90.00
_cell.angle_gamma   90.00
#
_symmetry.space_group_name_H-M   'P 1'
#
loop_
_entity.id
_entity.type
_entity.pdbx_description
1 polymer ?
#
loop_
_entity_poly.entity_id
_entity_poly.type
_entity_poly.pdbx_seq_one_letter_code
_entity_poly.pdbx_strand_id
1 'polypeptide(L)'
;GWHGGWAMALRAFRLIRILKFEHYFEAVTLFDNVLQRSKHVLVTTGLGALIIWVGCATLLWITESSNPLVDGKFDSIPSAMFYTSLFLGGEWAVCDFTILGQIHGIFICLFGIGLFAVPTGIMYSGFYEIIKDRREQQEKRTKDLTCDSCGAKVKYFLHHRTLDEQDV
;
A
#
# COMPACT_ATOMS: atom_id res chain seq x y z
N GLY A 1 15.27 39.58 4.75
CA GLY A 1 15.81 38.55 5.67
C GLY A 1 15.68 37.20 5.03
N TRP A 2 16.74 36.70 4.40
CA TRP A 2 16.72 35.55 3.48
C TRP A 2 17.68 34.43 3.95
N HIS A 3 17.83 34.26 5.28
CA HIS A 3 18.80 33.33 5.88
C HIS A 3 18.16 32.10 6.57
N GLY A 4 16.84 31.91 6.48
CA GLY A 4 16.13 30.83 7.21
C GLY A 4 15.99 29.49 6.48
N GLY A 5 15.99 29.47 5.13
CA GLY A 5 15.70 28.27 4.35
C GLY A 5 16.79 27.18 4.43
N TRP A 6 18.06 27.60 4.42
CA TRP A 6 19.21 26.68 4.48
C TRP A 6 19.28 25.91 5.81
N ALA A 7 18.86 26.54 6.91
CA ALA A 7 18.77 25.86 8.21
C ALA A 7 17.67 24.80 8.26
N MET A 8 16.53 25.00 7.56
CA MET A 8 15.50 23.97 7.41
C MET A 8 15.98 22.81 6.54
N ALA A 9 16.68 23.09 5.43
CA ALA A 9 17.26 22.06 4.57
C ALA A 9 18.30 21.21 5.32
N LEU A 10 19.18 21.82 6.12
CA LEU A 10 20.15 21.10 6.95
C LEU A 10 19.49 20.28 8.07
N ARG A 11 18.35 20.75 8.62
CA ARG A 11 17.54 19.95 9.56
C ARG A 11 16.88 18.76 8.87
N ALA A 12 16.36 18.94 7.65
CA ALA A 12 15.82 17.86 6.83
C ALA A 12 16.90 16.83 6.44
N PHE A 13 18.14 17.27 6.22
CA PHE A 13 19.26 16.36 5.94
C PHE A 13 19.57 15.38 7.09
N ARG A 14 19.23 15.72 8.35
CA ARG A 14 19.31 14.76 9.47
C ARG A 14 18.30 13.63 9.36
N LEU A 15 17.14 13.86 8.74
CA LEU A 15 16.15 12.80 8.46
C LEU A 15 16.68 11.81 7.42
N ILE A 16 17.50 12.26 6.47
CA ILE A 16 18.17 11.39 5.49
C ILE A 16 19.10 10.39 6.20
N ARG A 17 19.69 10.74 7.34
CA ARG A 17 20.51 9.83 8.12
C ARG A 17 19.71 8.73 8.83
N ILE A 18 18.42 8.95 9.10
CA ILE A 18 17.52 7.94 9.69
C ILE A 18 17.12 6.88 8.66
N LEU A 19 17.18 7.24 7.37
CA LEU A 19 17.07 6.32 6.24
C LEU A 19 18.38 5.52 6.10
N LYS A 20 18.71 4.70 7.09
CA LYS A 20 19.74 3.65 6.98
C LYS A 20 19.33 2.70 5.85
N PHE A 21 19.71 3.07 4.64
CA PHE A 21 19.27 2.50 3.38
C PHE A 21 19.69 1.03 3.21
N GLU A 22 20.78 0.64 3.87
CA GLU A 22 21.39 -0.70 3.79
C GLU A 22 20.45 -1.83 4.25
N HIS A 23 19.67 -1.63 5.32
CA HIS A 23 18.67 -2.61 5.75
C HIS A 23 17.34 -2.49 4.97
N TYR A 24 17.05 -1.30 4.43
CA TYR A 24 15.88 -1.07 3.58
C TYR A 24 16.02 -1.75 2.22
N PHE A 25 17.22 -1.87 1.65
CA PHE A 25 17.41 -2.50 0.33
C PHE A 25 16.92 -3.96 0.28
N GLU A 26 17.13 -4.75 1.34
CA GLU A 26 16.62 -6.13 1.39
C GLU A 26 15.08 -6.17 1.48
N ALA A 27 14.49 -5.33 2.33
CA ALA A 27 13.02 -5.25 2.45
C ALA A 27 12.35 -4.69 1.18
N VAL A 28 12.98 -3.71 0.52
CA VAL A 28 12.51 -3.09 -0.72
C VAL A 28 12.59 -4.05 -1.89
N THR A 29 13.65 -4.87 -2.00
CA THR A 29 13.74 -5.89 -3.06
C THR A 29 12.71 -7.00 -2.88
N LEU A 30 12.43 -7.43 -1.64
CA LEU A 30 11.32 -8.35 -1.36
C LEU A 30 9.97 -7.74 -1.76
N PHE A 31 9.73 -6.47 -1.43
CA PHE A 31 8.51 -5.76 -1.80
C PHE A 31 8.36 -5.60 -3.32
N ASP A 32 9.45 -5.25 -4.02
CA ASP A 32 9.46 -5.12 -5.47
C ASP A 32 9.17 -6.47 -6.16
N ASN A 33 9.75 -7.56 -5.66
CA ASN A 33 9.46 -8.91 -6.15
C ASN A 33 7.96 -9.28 -6.00
N VAL A 34 7.34 -8.93 -4.87
CA VAL A 34 5.89 -9.12 -4.67
C VAL A 34 5.08 -8.29 -5.65
N LEU A 35 5.43 -7.02 -5.83
CA LEU A 35 4.74 -6.13 -6.77
C LEU A 35 4.86 -6.62 -8.21
N GLN A 36 6.04 -7.06 -8.64
CA GLN A 36 6.24 -7.58 -9.98
C GLN A 36 5.39 -8.84 -10.22
N ARG A 37 5.31 -9.74 -9.23
CA ARG A 37 4.49 -10.96 -9.30
C ARG A 37 3.00 -10.66 -9.37
N SER A 38 2.53 -9.64 -8.67
CA SER A 38 1.13 -9.23 -8.62
C SER A 38 0.76 -8.09 -9.57
N LYS A 39 1.68 -7.63 -10.42
CA LYS A 39 1.55 -6.41 -11.24
C LYS A 39 0.31 -6.44 -12.13
N HIS A 40 0.05 -7.56 -12.82
CA HIS A 40 -1.07 -7.67 -13.74
C HIS A 40 -2.43 -7.52 -13.03
N VAL A 41 -2.56 -8.10 -11.84
CA VAL A 41 -3.78 -8.01 -11.02
C VAL A 41 -3.92 -6.58 -10.50
N LEU A 42 -2.84 -5.99 -9.99
CA LEU A 42 -2.84 -4.64 -9.45
C LEU A 42 -3.19 -3.58 -10.51
N VAL A 43 -2.70 -3.74 -11.74
CA VAL A 43 -3.05 -2.87 -12.88
C VAL A 43 -4.53 -3.02 -13.25
N THR A 44 -5.03 -4.25 -13.35
CA THR A 44 -6.45 -4.50 -13.69
C THR A 44 -7.38 -3.89 -12.63
N THR A 45 -7.10 -4.12 -11.34
CA THR A 45 -7.87 -3.52 -10.25
C THR A 45 -7.72 -2.00 -10.23
N GLY A 46 -6.52 -1.47 -10.44
CA GLY A 46 -6.27 -0.03 -10.46
C GLY A 46 -7.05 0.69 -11.58
N LEU A 47 -7.14 0.07 -12.77
CA LEU A 47 -7.97 0.58 -13.85
C LEU A 47 -9.46 0.54 -13.48
N GLY A 48 -9.95 -0.53 -12.87
CA GLY A 48 -11.32 -0.62 -12.37
C GLY A 48 -11.62 0.45 -11.30
N ALA A 49 -10.69 0.67 -10.37
CA ALA A 49 -10.78 1.71 -9.35
C ALA A 49 -10.86 3.11 -9.97
N LEU A 50 -10.07 3.37 -11.02
CA LEU A 50 -10.08 4.63 -11.75
C LEU A 50 -11.42 4.87 -12.45
N ILE A 51 -11.99 3.84 -13.08
CA ILE A 51 -13.31 3.93 -13.73
C ILE A 51 -14.39 4.24 -12.70
N ILE A 52 -14.40 3.52 -11.57
CA ILE A 52 -15.35 3.75 -10.47
C ILE A 52 -15.19 5.17 -9.92
N TRP A 53 -13.95 5.62 -9.68
CA TRP A 53 -13.67 6.96 -9.17
C TRP A 53 -14.17 8.07 -10.10
N VAL A 54 -13.87 7.98 -11.40
CA VAL A 54 -14.36 8.95 -12.40
C VAL A 54 -15.89 8.89 -12.53
N GLY A 55 -16.48 7.69 -12.47
CA GLY A 55 -17.92 7.50 -12.47
C GLY A 55 -18.62 8.16 -11.28
N CYS A 56 -18.11 7.93 -10.06
CA CYS A 56 -18.61 8.56 -8.85
C CYS A 56 -18.47 10.10 -8.89
N ALA A 57 -17.33 10.60 -9.39
CA ALA A 57 -17.10 12.04 -9.52
C ALA A 57 -18.08 12.69 -10.51
N THR A 58 -18.35 12.01 -11.62
CA THR A 58 -19.31 12.48 -12.63
C THR A 58 -20.74 12.47 -12.08
N LEU A 59 -21.13 11.42 -11.35
CA LEU A 59 -22.45 11.35 -10.72
C LEU A 59 -22.65 12.46 -9.69
N LEU A 60 -21.67 12.70 -8.82
CA LEU A 60 -21.72 13.80 -7.86
C LEU A 60 -21.78 15.17 -8.53
N TRP A 61 -21.02 15.36 -9.61
CA TRP A 61 -21.11 16.58 -10.41
C TRP A 61 -22.53 16.76 -10.98
N ILE A 62 -23.13 15.74 -11.57
CA ILE A 62 -24.50 15.84 -12.13
C ILE A 62 -25.54 16.15 -11.03
N THR A 63 -25.43 15.51 -9.86
CA THR A 63 -26.42 15.69 -8.78
C THR A 63 -26.26 17.00 -8.03
N GLU A 64 -25.03 17.49 -7.87
CA GLU A 64 -24.70 18.62 -6.98
C GLU A 64 -24.26 19.89 -7.73
N SER A 65 -24.02 19.85 -9.06
CA SER A 65 -23.61 21.04 -9.84
C SER A 65 -24.65 22.17 -9.77
N SER A 66 -25.93 21.84 -9.64
CA SER A 66 -27.02 22.83 -9.51
C SER A 66 -27.36 23.19 -8.05
N ASN A 67 -26.65 22.64 -7.06
CA ASN A 67 -26.95 22.86 -5.65
C ASN A 67 -26.24 24.14 -5.14
N PRO A 68 -26.96 25.19 -4.71
CA PRO A 68 -26.33 26.39 -4.16
C PRO A 68 -25.70 26.16 -2.78
N LEU A 69 -26.07 25.09 -2.06
CA LEU A 69 -25.58 24.80 -0.71
C LEU A 69 -24.14 24.26 -0.66
N VAL A 70 -23.60 23.82 -1.81
CA VAL A 70 -22.23 23.28 -1.90
C VAL A 70 -21.17 24.33 -2.22
N ASP A 71 -21.51 25.64 -2.20
CA ASP A 71 -20.58 26.77 -2.33
C ASP A 71 -19.62 26.63 -3.54
N GLY A 72 -20.15 26.19 -4.68
CA GLY A 72 -19.38 26.03 -5.92
C GLY A 72 -18.34 24.89 -5.92
N LYS A 73 -18.27 24.05 -4.88
CA LYS A 73 -17.29 22.96 -4.77
C LYS A 73 -17.42 21.90 -5.88
N PHE A 74 -18.61 21.76 -6.46
CA PHE A 74 -18.91 20.82 -7.56
C PHE A 74 -19.21 21.51 -8.89
N ASP A 75 -18.67 22.71 -9.13
CA ASP A 75 -18.94 23.46 -10.37
C ASP A 75 -18.23 22.86 -11.60
N SER A 76 -17.04 22.29 -11.40
CA SER A 76 -16.23 21.68 -12.47
C SER A 76 -15.90 20.21 -12.20
N ILE A 77 -15.74 19.44 -13.28
CA ILE A 77 -15.36 18.01 -13.23
C ILE A 77 -14.07 17.79 -12.42
N PRO A 78 -12.97 18.56 -12.61
CA PRO A 78 -11.74 18.37 -11.84
C PRO A 78 -11.92 18.64 -10.34
N SER A 79 -12.75 19.61 -9.98
CA SER A 79 -13.09 19.88 -8.58
C SER A 79 -13.87 18.71 -7.98
N ALA A 80 -14.89 18.22 -8.68
CA ALA A 80 -15.65 17.05 -8.26
C ALA A 80 -14.76 15.80 -8.10
N MET A 81 -13.77 15.59 -8.97
CA MET A 81 -12.80 14.50 -8.85
C MET A 81 -11.99 14.59 -7.55
N PHE A 82 -11.51 15.79 -7.20
CA PHE A 82 -10.76 16.03 -5.97
C PHE A 82 -11.59 15.74 -4.71
N TYR A 83 -12.81 16.26 -4.63
CA TYR A 83 -13.70 15.99 -3.49
C TYR A 83 -14.11 14.52 -3.41
N THR A 84 -14.35 13.87 -4.56
CA THR A 84 -14.64 12.44 -4.60
C THR A 84 -13.45 11.63 -4.05
N SER A 85 -12.20 12.00 -4.34
CA SER A 85 -11.03 11.35 -3.76
C SER A 85 -10.95 11.49 -2.24
N LEU A 86 -11.30 12.66 -1.69
CA LEU A 86 -11.37 12.85 -0.23
C LEU A 86 -12.41 11.92 0.40
N PHE A 87 -13.60 11.81 -0.20
CA PHE A 87 -14.67 10.93 0.29
C PHE A 87 -14.28 9.45 0.21
N LEU A 88 -13.59 9.01 -0.85
CA LEU A 88 -13.05 7.65 -0.92
C LEU A 88 -12.01 7.39 0.17
N GLY A 89 -11.18 8.40 0.48
CA GLY A 89 -10.19 8.34 1.57
C GLY A 89 -10.80 8.35 2.97
N GLY A 90 -12.11 8.59 3.10
CA GLY A 90 -12.83 8.66 4.37
C GLY A 90 -12.89 10.06 4.99
N GLU A 91 -12.32 11.06 4.33
CA GLU A 91 -12.39 12.46 4.76
C GLU A 91 -13.65 13.10 4.19
N TRP A 92 -14.56 13.54 5.06
CA TRP A 92 -15.82 14.14 4.65
C TRP A 92 -15.78 15.66 4.67
N ALA A 93 -16.24 16.28 3.59
CA ALA A 93 -16.34 17.74 3.48
C ALA A 93 -17.64 18.21 4.16
N VAL A 94 -17.54 19.30 4.91
CA VAL A 94 -18.72 19.99 5.46
C VAL A 94 -19.45 20.67 4.29
N CYS A 95 -20.47 19.98 3.77
CA CYS A 95 -21.32 20.39 2.65
C CYS A 95 -22.73 19.84 2.86
N ASP A 96 -23.75 20.65 2.60
CA ASP A 96 -25.15 20.20 2.65
C ASP A 96 -25.54 19.57 1.30
N PHE A 97 -25.32 18.26 1.21
CA PHE A 97 -25.67 17.47 0.03
C PHE A 97 -27.19 17.31 -0.11
N THR A 98 -27.66 17.22 -1.35
CA THR A 98 -29.05 16.83 -1.65
C THR A 98 -29.32 15.39 -1.19
N ILE A 99 -30.60 15.01 -1.06
CA ILE A 99 -30.99 13.64 -0.69
C ILE A 99 -30.37 12.60 -1.65
N LEU A 100 -30.34 12.91 -2.95
CA LEU A 100 -29.70 12.04 -3.96
C LEU A 100 -28.18 11.97 -3.77
N GLY A 101 -27.53 13.10 -3.47
CA GLY A 101 -26.10 13.17 -3.17
C GLY A 101 -25.73 12.39 -1.91
N GLN A 102 -26.56 12.43 -0.87
CA GLN A 102 -26.36 11.66 0.37
C GLN A 102 -26.40 10.14 0.12
N ILE A 103 -27.38 9.67 -0.66
CA ILE A 103 -27.46 8.26 -1.05
C ILE A 103 -26.22 7.84 -1.86
N HIS A 104 -25.78 8.68 -2.81
CA HIS A 104 -24.54 8.43 -3.54
C HIS A 104 -23.31 8.42 -2.63
N GLY A 105 -23.26 9.29 -1.61
CA GLY A 105 -22.21 9.32 -0.60
C GLY A 105 -22.07 7.99 0.15
N ILE A 106 -23.18 7.34 0.50
CA ILE A 106 -23.16 6.01 1.13
C ILE A 106 -22.51 4.98 0.21
N PHE A 107 -22.89 4.98 -1.08
CA PHE A 107 -22.28 4.08 -2.07
C PHE A 107 -20.78 4.36 -2.24
N ILE A 108 -20.38 5.62 -2.31
CA ILE A 108 -18.98 6.03 -2.41
C ILE A 108 -18.16 5.50 -1.22
N CYS A 109 -18.69 5.56 0.00
CA CYS A 109 -18.03 4.99 1.17
C CYS A 109 -17.83 3.47 1.06
N LEU A 110 -18.87 2.74 0.65
CA LEU A 110 -18.79 1.29 0.48
C LEU A 110 -17.76 0.91 -0.59
N PHE A 111 -17.78 1.60 -1.74
CA PHE A 111 -16.80 1.39 -2.79
C PHE A 111 -15.39 1.81 -2.38
N GLY A 112 -15.24 2.92 -1.65
CA GLY A 112 -13.94 3.39 -1.15
C GLY A 112 -13.25 2.33 -0.31
N ILE A 113 -13.93 1.82 0.73
CA ILE A 113 -13.39 0.76 1.59
C ILE A 113 -13.06 -0.51 0.76
N GLY A 114 -13.95 -0.89 -0.15
CA GLY A 114 -13.73 -2.04 -1.04
C GLY A 114 -12.50 -1.87 -1.94
N LEU A 115 -12.32 -0.70 -2.53
CA LEU A 115 -11.19 -0.39 -3.41
C LEU A 115 -9.86 -0.39 -2.67
N PHE A 116 -9.80 0.09 -1.42
CA PHE A 116 -8.59 0.01 -0.58
C PHE A 116 -8.30 -1.40 -0.06
N ALA A 117 -9.33 -2.23 0.10
CA ALA A 117 -9.15 -3.62 0.54
C ALA A 117 -8.43 -4.49 -0.51
N VAL A 118 -8.64 -4.25 -1.80
CA VAL A 118 -8.03 -5.06 -2.87
C VAL A 118 -6.50 -4.99 -2.92
N PRO A 119 -5.84 -3.81 -3.02
CA PRO A 119 -4.38 -3.75 -3.03
C PRO A 119 -3.81 -4.29 -1.72
N THR A 120 -4.46 -4.04 -0.59
CA THR A 120 -4.06 -4.59 0.71
C THR A 120 -4.10 -6.12 0.72
N GLY A 121 -5.15 -6.72 0.17
CA GLY A 121 -5.29 -8.18 0.05
C GLY A 121 -4.26 -8.81 -0.89
N ILE A 122 -3.95 -8.16 -2.01
CA ILE A 122 -2.91 -8.60 -2.96
C ILE A 122 -1.52 -8.54 -2.30
N MET A 123 -1.25 -7.48 -1.55
CA MET A 123 0.01 -7.36 -0.80
C MET A 123 0.12 -8.44 0.27
N TYR A 124 -0.96 -8.71 0.99
CA TYR A 124 -1.01 -9.77 2.00
C TYR A 124 -0.74 -11.15 1.40
N SER A 125 -1.35 -11.50 0.26
CA SER A 125 -1.11 -12.79 -0.38
C SER A 125 0.33 -12.95 -0.86
N GLY A 126 0.95 -11.89 -1.38
CA GLY A 126 2.36 -11.91 -1.78
C GLY A 126 3.32 -12.11 -0.61
N PHE A 127 3.11 -11.40 0.51
CA PHE A 127 3.88 -11.64 1.72
C PHE A 127 3.65 -13.03 2.32
N TYR A 128 2.41 -13.52 2.25
CA TYR A 128 2.05 -14.84 2.73
C TYR A 128 2.81 -15.95 1.96
N GLU A 129 2.94 -15.83 0.64
CA GLU A 129 3.72 -16.77 -0.19
C GLU A 129 5.20 -16.82 0.25
N ILE A 130 5.83 -15.66 0.46
CA ILE A 130 7.23 -15.58 0.92
C ILE A 130 7.43 -16.21 2.30
N ILE A 131 6.51 -15.96 3.23
CA ILE A 131 6.57 -16.53 4.59
C ILE A 131 6.38 -18.05 4.54
N LYS A 132 5.46 -18.52 3.69
CA LYS A 132 5.20 -19.94 3.47
C LYS A 132 6.44 -20.64 2.89
N ASP A 133 7.04 -20.09 1.84
CA ASP A 133 8.24 -20.65 1.21
C ASP A 133 9.41 -20.78 2.19
N ARG A 134 9.63 -19.76 3.04
CA ARG A 134 10.67 -19.82 4.09
C ARG A 134 10.41 -20.92 5.11
N ARG A 135 9.16 -21.15 5.51
CA ARG A 135 8.80 -22.24 6.43
C ARG A 135 9.06 -23.61 5.80
N GLU A 136 8.65 -23.80 4.54
CA GLU A 136 8.87 -25.07 3.83
C GLU A 136 10.36 -25.38 3.61
N GLN A 137 11.19 -24.37 3.31
CA GLN A 137 12.64 -24.55 3.20
C GLN A 137 13.26 -24.96 4.55
N GLN A 138 12.83 -24.35 5.65
CA GLN A 138 13.32 -24.69 6.98
C GLN A 138 12.91 -26.12 7.40
N GLU A 139 11.70 -26.55 7.03
CA GLU A 139 11.24 -27.93 7.25
C GLU A 139 12.03 -28.95 6.43
N LYS A 140 12.30 -28.69 5.14
CA LYS A 140 13.14 -29.55 4.31
C LYS A 140 14.54 -29.67 4.89
N ARG A 141 15.17 -28.55 5.23
CA ARG A 141 16.50 -28.51 5.86
C ARG A 141 16.55 -29.30 7.17
N THR A 142 15.48 -29.26 7.98
CA THR A 142 15.40 -30.03 9.23
C THR A 142 15.21 -31.53 8.98
N LYS A 143 14.52 -31.93 7.90
CA LYS A 143 14.37 -33.33 7.50
C LYS A 143 15.68 -33.93 6.96
N ASP A 144 16.48 -33.13 6.26
CA ASP A 144 17.79 -33.56 5.75
C ASP A 144 18.86 -33.70 6.86
N LEU A 145 18.61 -33.16 8.06
CA LEU A 145 19.44 -33.33 9.25
C LEU A 145 19.03 -34.54 10.13
N THR A 146 18.52 -35.61 9.53
CA THR A 146 18.36 -36.90 10.22
C THR A 146 19.61 -37.75 10.06
N CYS A 147 20.18 -38.22 11.17
CA CYS A 147 21.36 -39.08 11.15
C CYS A 147 21.01 -40.47 10.59
N ASP A 148 21.63 -40.86 9.46
CA ASP A 148 21.44 -42.16 8.79
C ASP A 148 21.80 -43.37 9.68
N SER A 149 22.67 -43.18 10.68
CA SER A 149 23.13 -44.26 11.55
C SER A 149 22.23 -44.52 12.77
N CYS A 150 21.38 -43.58 13.18
CA CYS A 150 20.59 -43.74 14.42
C CYS A 150 19.16 -43.17 14.37
N GLY A 151 18.74 -42.52 13.27
CA GLY A 151 17.39 -41.98 13.10
C GLY A 151 17.03 -40.81 14.03
N ALA A 152 17.99 -40.30 14.82
CA ALA A 152 17.74 -39.18 15.72
C ALA A 152 17.59 -37.87 14.93
N LYS A 153 16.54 -37.09 15.22
CA LYS A 153 16.35 -35.74 14.68
C LYS A 153 17.37 -34.79 15.30
N VAL A 154 18.32 -34.30 14.52
CA VAL A 154 19.34 -33.38 15.00
C VAL A 154 18.78 -31.95 14.98
N LYS A 155 18.32 -31.47 16.14
CA LYS A 155 17.76 -30.11 16.29
C LYS A 155 18.87 -29.10 16.57
N TYR A 156 19.72 -28.78 15.59
CA TYR A 156 20.74 -27.73 15.79
C TYR A 156 20.14 -26.34 15.63
N PHE A 157 20.02 -25.66 16.77
CA PHE A 157 19.87 -24.21 16.91
C PHE A 157 21.21 -23.54 16.54
N LEU A 158 21.46 -23.34 15.24
CA LEU A 158 22.66 -22.63 14.78
C LEU A 158 22.34 -21.16 14.54
N HIS A 159 22.59 -20.40 15.61
CA HIS A 159 22.80 -18.96 15.60
C HIS A 159 23.92 -18.63 14.60
N HIS A 160 23.66 -17.70 13.67
CA HIS A 160 24.58 -17.15 12.68
C HIS A 160 26.02 -17.03 13.21
N ARG A 161 26.98 -17.68 12.53
CA ARG A 161 28.38 -17.26 12.54
C ARG A 161 28.83 -17.11 11.09
N THR A 162 28.97 -15.84 10.72
CA THR A 162 29.73 -15.27 9.61
C THR A 162 30.86 -16.19 9.13
N LEU A 163 30.76 -16.65 7.89
CA LEU A 163 31.90 -17.05 7.06
C LEU A 163 31.77 -16.27 5.75
N ASP A 164 31.95 -14.95 5.83
CA ASP A 164 32.61 -14.26 4.73
C ASP A 164 34.05 -14.75 4.76
N GLU A 165 34.38 -15.54 3.74
CA GLU A 165 35.35 -15.09 2.74
C GLU A 165 36.71 -14.64 3.32
N GLN A 166 37.61 -15.61 3.53
CA GLN A 166 39.04 -15.45 3.25
C GLN A 166 39.78 -16.80 3.30
N ASP A 167 39.67 -17.55 2.21
CA ASP A 167 40.68 -18.52 1.76
C ASP A 167 40.83 -18.30 0.25
N VAL A 168 41.84 -17.51 -0.17
CA VAL A 168 42.89 -17.78 -1.19
C VAL A 168 43.86 -16.60 -1.19
#